data_AF-A0A816E046-F1
#
_entry.id   AF-A0A816E046-F1
#
_cell.length_a   1.000
_cell.length_b   1.000
_cell.length_c   1.000
_cell.angle_alpha   90.00
_cell.angle_beta   90.00
_cell.angle_gamma   90.00
#
_symmetry.space_group_name_H-M   'P 1'
#
loop_
_entity.id
_entity.type
_entity.pdbx_description
1 polymer ?
#
loop_
_entity_poly.entity_id
_entity_poly.type
_entity_poly.pdbx_seq_one_letter_code
_entity_poly.pdbx_strand_id
1 'polypeptide(L)'
;MQDNQLAVLFRNNHFNVIWKNQQRLLLLVSDQGYLNHPSIVFETLTDTDNNSAFTDGYGRAWQRSTPTNTSRDRELAIAIHNDERQRYYQEQQRQGYYRESNVRKSKKKHRQRSLNGNDYGGDCILL
;
A
#
# COMPACT_ATOMS: atom_id res chain seq x y z
N MET A 1 -17.43 7.73 38.47
CA MET A 1 -15.97 7.71 38.71
C MET A 1 -15.51 9.07 39.20
N GLN A 2 -14.78 9.11 40.31
CA GLN A 2 -14.20 10.33 40.89
C GLN A 2 -12.93 10.73 40.14
N ASP A 3 -12.54 12.00 40.22
CA ASP A 3 -11.28 12.44 39.61
C ASP A 3 -10.08 11.76 40.30
N ASN A 4 -9.04 11.48 39.53
CA ASN A 4 -7.85 10.68 39.89
C ASN A 4 -8.12 9.23 40.31
N GLN A 5 -9.29 8.68 40.01
CA GLN A 5 -9.60 7.28 40.27
C GLN A 5 -9.17 6.37 39.11
N LEU A 6 -8.72 5.14 39.41
CA LEU A 6 -8.58 4.04 38.46
C LEU A 6 -9.80 3.12 38.51
N ALA A 7 -10.18 2.56 37.37
CA ALA A 7 -11.24 1.56 37.28
C ALA A 7 -11.01 0.59 36.12
N VAL A 8 -11.80 -0.48 36.09
CA VAL A 8 -11.84 -1.43 34.97
C VAL A 8 -13.09 -1.13 34.13
N LEU A 9 -12.92 -1.04 32.82
CA LEU A 9 -13.99 -0.86 31.84
C LEU A 9 -14.12 -2.12 30.98
N PHE A 10 -15.31 -2.72 30.98
CA PHE A 10 -15.65 -3.79 30.06
C PHE A 10 -16.34 -3.22 28.81
N ARG A 11 -15.69 -3.34 27.64
CA ARG A 11 -16.21 -2.86 26.34
C ARG A 11 -15.74 -3.80 25.24
N ASN A 12 -16.62 -4.15 24.30
CA ASN A 12 -16.30 -5.00 23.15
C ASN A 12 -15.61 -6.32 23.53
N ASN A 13 -16.06 -6.96 24.61
CA ASN A 13 -15.48 -8.19 25.16
C ASN A 13 -14.01 -8.04 25.62
N HIS A 14 -13.56 -6.82 25.90
CA HIS A 14 -12.22 -6.55 26.43
C HIS A 14 -12.31 -5.80 27.76
N PHE A 15 -11.41 -6.15 28.69
CA PHE A 15 -11.21 -5.40 29.94
C PHE A 15 -10.11 -4.37 29.73
N ASN A 16 -10.48 -3.11 29.88
CA ASN A 16 -9.57 -1.99 29.75
C ASN A 16 -9.35 -1.37 31.13
N VAL A 17 -8.14 -0.84 31.38
CA VAL A 17 -7.89 0.00 32.55
C VAL A 17 -8.19 1.43 32.16
N ILE A 18 -9.02 2.11 32.95
CA ILE A 18 -9.35 3.52 32.76
C ILE A 18 -8.93 4.36 33.96
N TRP A 19 -8.52 5.59 33.70
CA TRP A 19 -8.17 6.60 34.69
C TRP A 19 -8.94 7.88 34.41
N LYS A 20 -9.55 8.48 35.43
CA LYS A 20 -10.21 9.77 35.29
C LYS A 20 -9.25 10.87 35.74
N ASN A 21 -8.87 11.77 34.83
CA ASN A 21 -7.94 12.85 35.10
C ASN A 21 -8.50 14.18 34.59
N GLN A 22 -8.65 15.17 35.47
CA GLN A 22 -9.14 16.50 35.10
C GLN A 22 -10.43 16.42 34.26
N GLN A 23 -11.40 15.63 34.72
CA GLN A 23 -12.67 15.37 34.03
C GLN A 23 -12.59 14.61 32.70
N ARG A 24 -11.40 14.21 32.24
CA ARG A 24 -11.21 13.37 31.06
C ARG A 24 -11.11 11.90 31.47
N LEU A 25 -11.64 11.01 30.65
CA LEU A 25 -11.40 9.57 30.79
C LEU A 25 -10.26 9.18 29.87
N LEU A 26 -9.30 8.45 30.44
CA LEU A 26 -8.10 7.99 29.77
C LEU A 26 -8.07 6.46 29.86
N LEU A 27 -7.77 5.80 28.75
CA LEU A 27 -7.68 4.35 28.62
C LEU A 27 -6.22 3.93 28.51
N LEU A 28 -5.78 2.95 29.30
CA LEU A 28 -4.41 2.48 29.29
C LEU A 28 -4.11 1.75 27.98
N VAL A 29 -3.09 2.23 27.27
CA VAL A 29 -2.59 1.57 26.07
C VAL A 29 -1.77 0.36 26.50
N SER A 30 -2.22 -0.84 26.15
CA SER A 30 -1.61 -2.12 26.57
C SER A 30 -1.17 -3.01 25.40
N ASP A 31 -1.42 -2.58 24.16
CA ASP A 31 -1.04 -3.34 22.98
C ASP A 31 0.47 -3.36 22.75
N GLN A 32 0.99 -4.53 22.37
CA GLN A 32 2.42 -4.74 22.09
C GLN A 32 2.97 -3.82 20.98
N GLY A 33 2.11 -3.30 20.09
CA GLY A 33 2.49 -2.34 19.05
C GLY A 33 3.14 -1.06 19.61
N TYR A 34 2.89 -0.72 20.88
CA TYR A 34 3.44 0.46 21.54
C TYR A 34 4.69 0.19 22.39
N LEU A 35 5.25 -1.02 22.33
CA LEU A 35 6.42 -1.40 23.14
C LEU A 35 7.62 -0.45 22.98
N ASN A 36 7.83 0.09 21.78
CA ASN A 36 8.92 1.03 21.46
C ASN A 36 8.52 2.51 21.63
N HIS A 37 7.33 2.79 22.17
CA HIS A 37 6.78 4.14 22.34
C HIS A 37 6.46 4.42 23.82
N PRO A 38 7.47 4.47 24.72
CA PRO A 38 7.24 4.61 26.17
C PRO A 38 6.59 5.94 26.58
N SER A 39 6.56 6.93 25.68
CA SER A 39 5.87 8.20 25.89
C SER A 39 4.36 8.12 25.63
N ILE A 40 3.86 7.02 25.05
CA ILE A 40 2.43 6.75 24.86
C ILE A 40 1.99 5.81 25.98
N VAL A 41 1.14 6.32 26.88
CA VAL A 41 0.67 5.54 28.03
C VAL A 41 -0.85 5.42 28.03
N PHE A 42 -1.56 6.51 27.73
CA PHE A 42 -3.02 6.49 27.67
C PHE A 42 -3.56 7.02 26.35
N GLU A 43 -4.83 6.73 26.11
CA GLU A 43 -5.65 7.20 25.00
C GLU A 43 -6.89 7.92 25.56
N THR A 44 -7.31 9.03 24.97
CA THR A 44 -8.52 9.73 25.41
C THR A 44 -9.79 8.97 25.01
N LEU A 45 -10.67 8.76 25.98
CA LEU A 45 -12.00 8.21 25.77
C LEU A 45 -13.04 9.34 25.81
N THR A 46 -13.20 10.03 24.69
CA THR A 46 -14.11 11.19 24.51
C THR A 46 -15.46 10.79 23.93
N ASP A 47 -15.45 9.83 23.02
CA ASP A 47 -16.55 9.53 22.11
C ASP A 47 -16.48 8.04 21.68
N THR A 48 -17.59 7.51 21.17
CA THR A 48 -17.70 6.17 20.60
C THR A 48 -17.13 6.06 19.18
N ASP A 49 -17.01 7.16 18.45
CA ASP A 49 -16.64 7.23 17.02
C ASP A 49 -15.11 7.25 16.78
N ASN A 50 -14.35 6.75 17.76
CA ASN A 50 -12.92 6.45 17.63
C ASN A 50 -12.03 7.69 17.42
N ASN A 51 -12.52 8.89 17.76
CA ASN A 51 -11.73 10.12 17.76
C ASN A 51 -10.94 10.27 19.07
N SER A 52 -9.79 9.60 19.12
CA SER A 52 -8.93 9.56 20.29
C SER A 52 -7.56 10.19 20.06
N ALA A 53 -6.94 10.66 21.14
CA ALA A 53 -5.59 11.18 21.16
C ALA A 53 -4.76 10.47 22.22
N PHE A 54 -3.48 10.23 21.92
CA PHE A 54 -2.55 9.67 22.89
C PHE A 54 -2.08 10.70 23.90
N THR A 55 -1.80 10.23 25.11
CA THR A 55 -1.22 11.02 26.19
C THR A 55 -0.07 10.27 26.86
N ASP A 56 0.79 11.03 27.53
CA ASP A 56 1.80 10.48 28.43
C ASP A 56 1.16 9.98 29.74
N GLY A 57 2.00 9.45 30.64
CA GLY A 57 1.56 8.93 31.94
C GLY A 57 0.93 9.97 32.89
N TYR A 58 1.02 11.25 32.56
CA TYR A 58 0.43 12.35 33.33
C TYR A 58 -0.85 12.90 32.68
N GLY A 59 -1.33 12.29 31.59
CA GLY A 59 -2.51 12.75 30.86
C GLY A 59 -2.27 13.99 29.98
N ARG A 60 -1.01 14.32 29.69
CA ARG A 60 -0.65 15.41 28.78
C ARG A 60 -0.62 14.89 27.35
N ALA A 61 -1.07 15.70 26.40
CA ALA A 61 -1.12 15.32 24.99
C ALA A 61 0.26 14.83 24.52
N TRP A 62 0.29 13.63 23.96
CA TRP A 62 1.49 13.09 23.38
C TRP A 62 1.82 13.88 22.11
N GLN A 63 3.01 14.48 22.08
CA GLN A 63 3.51 15.12 20.88
C GLN A 63 4.35 14.09 20.12
N ARG A 64 4.02 13.90 18.83
CA ARG A 64 5.01 13.32 17.91
C ARG A 64 6.20 14.27 17.94
N SER A 65 7.34 13.78 18.43
CA SER A 65 8.61 14.34 17.99
C SER A 65 8.54 14.37 16.47
N THR A 66 8.56 15.56 15.88
CA THR A 66 8.63 15.71 14.43
C THR A 66 9.76 14.82 13.96
N PRO A 67 9.49 13.79 13.14
CA PRO A 67 10.56 12.90 12.75
C PRO A 67 11.51 13.75 11.90
N THR A 68 12.70 13.97 12.44
CA THR A 68 13.86 14.45 11.68
C THR A 68 14.16 13.54 10.48
N ASN A 69 13.54 12.35 10.44
CA ASN A 69 13.61 11.38 9.36
C ASN A 69 12.48 11.48 8.30
N THR A 70 11.70 12.57 8.29
CA THR A 70 10.72 12.85 7.19
C THR A 70 11.37 12.74 5.80
N SER A 71 12.68 12.98 5.71
CA SER A 71 13.46 12.82 4.49
C SER A 71 13.46 11.39 3.96
N ARG A 72 13.61 10.37 4.83
CA ARG A 72 13.81 8.98 4.41
C ARG A 72 12.52 8.31 3.96
N ASP A 73 11.41 8.57 4.67
CA ASP A 73 10.09 8.07 4.27
C ASP A 73 9.64 8.69 2.95
N ARG A 74 9.95 9.98 2.75
CA ARG A 74 9.71 10.67 1.48
C ARG A 74 10.57 10.11 0.36
N GLU A 75 11.84 9.82 0.62
CA GLU A 75 12.74 9.16 -0.35
C GLU A 75 12.23 7.77 -0.74
N LEU A 76 11.80 6.96 0.23
CA LEU A 76 11.23 5.64 -0.04
C LEU A 76 9.95 5.74 -0.89
N ALA A 77 9.05 6.67 -0.57
CA ALA A 77 7.84 6.89 -1.36
C ALA A 77 8.17 7.31 -2.81
N ILE A 78 9.16 8.19 -2.99
CA ILE A 78 9.64 8.60 -4.31
C ILE A 78 10.28 7.41 -5.05
N ALA A 79 11.07 6.60 -4.37
CA ALA A 79 11.74 5.44 -4.97
C ALA A 79 10.72 4.39 -5.45
N ILE A 80 9.70 4.07 -4.64
CA ILE A 80 8.61 3.16 -5.02
C ILE A 80 7.88 3.68 -6.25
N HIS A 81 7.50 4.96 -6.25
CA HIS A 81 6.83 5.57 -7.40
C HIS A 81 7.67 5.53 -8.69
N ASN A 82 8.98 5.77 -8.56
CA ASN A 82 9.90 5.71 -9.68
C ASN A 82 10.07 4.29 -10.21
N ASP A 83 10.16 3.29 -9.33
CA ASP A 83 10.28 1.87 -9.72
C ASP A 83 9.03 1.40 -10.46
N GLU A 84 7.83 1.72 -9.95
CA GLU A 84 6.56 1.42 -10.63
C GLU A 84 6.50 2.03 -12.03
N ARG A 85 6.90 3.30 -12.16
CA ARG A 85 6.94 4.01 -13.43
C ARG A 85 7.94 3.40 -14.41
N GLN A 86 9.10 2.94 -13.94
CA GLN A 86 10.08 2.24 -14.79
C GLN A 86 9.55 0.89 -15.27
N ARG A 87 8.92 0.11 -14.39
CA ARG A 87 8.30 -1.17 -14.74
C ARG A 87 7.25 -1.01 -15.83
N TYR A 88 6.41 0.02 -15.71
CA TYR A 88 5.41 0.35 -16.73
C TYR A 88 6.05 0.59 -18.11
N TYR A 89 7.11 1.40 -18.18
CA TYR A 89 7.80 1.67 -19.45
C TYR A 89 8.49 0.43 -20.02
N GLN A 90 9.13 -0.38 -19.18
CA GLN A 90 9.75 -1.64 -19.63
C GLN A 90 8.69 -2.60 -20.21
N GLU A 91 7.52 -2.67 -19.57
CA GLU A 91 6.44 -3.53 -20.02
C GLU A 91 5.86 -3.06 -21.36
N GLN A 92 5.72 -1.75 -21.58
CA GLN A 92 5.34 -1.20 -22.88
C GLN A 92 6.34 -1.54 -23.99
N GLN A 93 7.64 -1.38 -23.74
CA GLN A 93 8.67 -1.72 -24.73
C GLN A 93 8.67 -3.22 -25.04
N ARG A 94 8.51 -4.05 -24.01
CA ARG A 94 8.42 -5.51 -24.16
C ARG A 94 7.22 -5.90 -25.02
N GLN A 95 6.05 -5.31 -24.78
CA GLN A 95 4.86 -5.55 -25.60
C GLN A 95 5.04 -5.09 -27.05
N GLY A 96 5.66 -3.92 -27.26
CA GLY A 96 5.99 -3.41 -28.59
C GLY A 96 6.91 -4.37 -29.35
N TYR A 97 7.99 -4.84 -28.70
CA TYR A 97 8.90 -5.82 -29.26
C TYR A 97 8.19 -7.14 -29.64
N TYR A 98 7.36 -7.69 -28.75
CA TYR A 98 6.60 -8.91 -29.02
C TYR A 98 5.66 -8.72 -30.23
N ARG A 99 4.95 -7.59 -30.31
CA ARG A 99 4.08 -7.26 -31.44
C ARG A 99 4.85 -7.20 -32.76
N GLU A 100 5.97 -6.47 -32.81
CA GLU A 100 6.81 -6.39 -33.99
C GLU A 100 7.36 -7.75 -34.42
N SER A 101 7.83 -8.56 -33.47
CA SER A 101 8.37 -9.89 -33.75
C SER A 101 7.33 -10.80 -34.41
N ASN A 102 6.07 -10.74 -33.95
CA ASN A 102 4.96 -11.48 -34.53
C ASN A 102 4.59 -10.99 -35.92
N VAL A 103 4.62 -9.67 -36.18
CA VAL A 103 4.43 -9.10 -37.52
C VAL A 103 5.53 -9.57 -38.49
N ARG A 104 6.81 -9.54 -38.07
CA ARG A 104 7.94 -9.99 -38.89
C ARG A 104 7.82 -11.48 -39.26
N LYS A 105 7.42 -12.34 -38.31
CA LYS A 105 7.15 -13.76 -38.55
C LYS A 105 5.99 -13.98 -39.53
N SER A 106 4.89 -13.22 -39.37
CA SER A 106 3.73 -13.29 -40.26
C SER A 106 4.08 -12.89 -41.70
N LYS A 107 4.85 -11.80 -41.89
CA LYS A 107 5.35 -11.38 -43.21
C LYS A 107 6.24 -12.43 -43.88
N LYS A 108 7.15 -13.09 -43.14
CA LYS A 108 7.98 -14.18 -43.68
C LYS A 108 7.13 -15.38 -44.12
N LYS A 109 6.12 -15.78 -43.33
CA LYS A 109 5.19 -16.86 -43.69
C LYS A 109 4.40 -16.55 -44.96
N HIS A 110 3.93 -15.32 -45.11
CA HIS A 110 3.21 -14.90 -46.33
C HIS A 110 4.14 -14.90 -47.55
N ARG A 111 5.37 -14.38 -47.42
CA ARG A 111 6.37 -14.38 -48.51
C ARG A 111 6.78 -15.79 -48.94
N GLN A 112 6.89 -16.72 -48.00
CA GLN A 112 7.27 -18.11 -48.28
C GLN A 112 6.12 -18.92 -48.92
N ARG A 113 4.85 -18.60 -48.60
CA ARG A 113 3.68 -19.13 -49.31
C ARG A 113 3.57 -18.63 -50.75
N SER A 114 3.93 -17.37 -51.01
CA SER A 114 3.93 -16.81 -52.36
C SER A 114 5.03 -17.40 -53.27
N LEU A 115 6.11 -17.94 -52.69
CA LEU A 115 7.22 -18.56 -53.45
C LEU A 115 6.97 -20.04 -53.77
N ASN A 116 6.11 -20.73 -53.01
CA ASN A 116 5.78 -22.14 -53.22
C ASN A 116 4.52 -22.36 -54.07
N GLY A 117 3.96 -21.31 -54.69
CA GLY A 117 2.68 -21.34 -55.43
C GLY A 117 2.79 -21.32 -56.96
N ASN A 118 4.00 -21.36 -57.54
CA ASN A 118 4.21 -21.31 -58.99
C ASN A 118 5.00 -22.54 -59.47
N ASP A 119 4.37 -23.71 -59.47
CA ASP A 119 4.72 -24.81 -60.38
C ASP A 119 3.45 -25.61 -60.69
N TYR A 120 3.36 -26.09 -61.92
CA TYR A 120 2.23 -26.74 -62.63
C TYR A 120 1.18 -25.83 -63.31
N GLY A 121 1.34 -25.73 -64.64
CA GLY A 121 0.20 -25.77 -65.56
C GLY A 121 0.11 -24.65 -66.59
N GLY A 122 1.12 -24.54 -67.46
CA GLY A 122 0.92 -23.94 -68.77
C GLY A 122 0.16 -24.89 -69.71
N ASP A 123 -0.60 -24.27 -70.62
CA ASP A 123 -1.09 -24.75 -71.91
C ASP A 123 -2.35 -25.64 -72.01
N CYS A 124 -3.34 -25.03 -72.70
CA CYS A 124 -4.10 -25.46 -73.88
C CYS A 124 -4.67 -26.91 -73.90
N ILE A 125 -5.93 -27.17 -74.28
CA ILE A 125 -6.54 -26.97 -75.60
C ILE A 125 -8.07 -27.19 -75.48
N LEU A 126 -8.83 -26.48 -76.33
CA LEU A 126 -10.24 -26.70 -76.66
C LEU A 126 -10.56 -28.16 -77.09
N LEU A 127 -11.66 -28.70 -76.56
CA LEU A 127 -12.83 -29.24 -77.30
C LEU A 127 -13.87 -29.78 -76.30
#